data_AF-A0A1E5Q3H7-F1
#
_entry.id   AF-A0A1E5Q3H7-F1
#
_cell.length_a   1.000
_cell.length_b   1.000
_cell.length_c   1.000
_cell.angle_alpha   90.00
_cell.angle_beta   90.00
_cell.angle_gamma   90.00
#
_symmetry.space_group_name_H-M   'P 1'
#
loop_
_entity.id
_entity.type
_entity.pdbx_description
1 polymer ?
#
loop_
_entity_poly.entity_id
_entity_poly.type
_entity_poly.pdbx_seq_one_letter_code
_entity_poly.pdbx_strand_id
1 'polypeptide(L)'
;MKFDNSEIRIWEGIMGHVDTPSAQVMRELITREIPNIDADMLEDAMMHIGFARDQYDRYAKSRKTTNGRFTYKSKKSSCHRIKNLIKQLKEEVQTADLMLLDELHSYLGSDDFQGELTAELDRLSTACDVLLKTVPTFAETGRPVDRILYDWVLNMVRIYVDLFKPKKIDHRKNGTFMEFLKCWKPDELPIYGDKLSSRTIQRILEFRMYYKEDLRNTFKPAHTYSPKQWADKKPASSEK
;
A
#
# COMPACT_ATOMS: atom_id res chain seq x y z
N MET A 1 -10.33 -11.09 25.46
CA MET A 1 -9.66 -10.39 24.35
C MET A 1 -10.77 -9.90 23.43
N LYS A 2 -11.09 -8.61 23.43
CA LYS A 2 -12.15 -8.05 22.56
C LYS A 2 -11.47 -7.58 21.28
N PHE A 3 -11.77 -8.23 20.16
CA PHE A 3 -11.32 -7.79 18.85
C PHE A 3 -12.01 -6.46 18.50
N ASP A 4 -11.25 -5.54 17.92
CA ASP A 4 -11.75 -4.25 17.46
C ASP A 4 -12.72 -4.47 16.28
N ASN A 5 -13.96 -4.03 16.44
CA ASN A 5 -15.03 -4.15 15.44
C ASN A 5 -14.73 -3.36 14.14
N SER A 6 -13.67 -2.55 14.11
CA SER A 6 -13.23 -1.83 12.92
C SER A 6 -12.56 -2.73 11.88
N GLU A 7 -11.81 -3.76 12.29
CA GLU A 7 -11.20 -4.73 11.37
C GLU A 7 -12.28 -5.66 10.78
N ILE A 8 -13.23 -6.10 11.60
CA ILE A 8 -14.32 -7.00 11.19
C ILE A 8 -15.17 -6.39 10.06
N ARG A 9 -15.45 -5.09 10.09
CA ARG A 9 -16.22 -4.41 9.03
C ARG A 9 -15.48 -4.30 7.69
N ILE A 10 -14.15 -4.30 7.69
CA ILE A 10 -13.36 -4.38 6.45
C ILE A 10 -13.48 -5.80 5.87
N TRP A 11 -13.43 -6.82 6.72
CA TRP A 11 -13.56 -8.23 6.32
C TRP A 11 -14.97 -8.62 5.86
N GLU A 12 -16.03 -8.10 6.49
CA GLU A 12 -17.43 -8.36 6.09
C GLU A 12 -17.77 -7.78 4.70
N GLY A 13 -17.15 -6.67 4.31
CA GLY A 13 -17.26 -6.14 2.95
C GLY A 13 -16.53 -6.98 1.89
N ILE A 14 -15.40 -7.60 2.27
CA ILE A 14 -14.56 -8.45 1.40
C ILE A 14 -15.21 -9.83 1.18
N MET A 15 -15.89 -10.38 2.20
CA MET A 15 -16.60 -11.67 2.10
C MET A 15 -17.86 -11.61 1.22
N GLY A 16 -18.35 -10.42 0.86
CA GLY A 16 -19.44 -10.26 -0.12
C GLY A 16 -19.05 -10.59 -1.58
N HIS A 17 -17.77 -10.88 -1.85
CA HIS A 17 -17.25 -11.15 -3.20
C HIS A 17 -16.96 -12.63 -3.50
N VAL A 18 -17.32 -13.54 -2.59
CA VAL A 18 -16.97 -14.97 -2.67
C VAL A 18 -17.75 -15.72 -3.78
N ASP A 19 -18.88 -15.17 -4.24
CA ASP A 19 -19.79 -15.80 -5.23
C ASP A 19 -19.86 -15.09 -6.59
N THR A 20 -18.88 -14.24 -6.93
CA THR A 20 -18.89 -13.61 -8.26
C THR A 20 -18.45 -14.61 -9.35
N PRO A 21 -18.90 -14.47 -10.61
CA PRO A 21 -18.39 -15.29 -11.71
C PRO A 21 -16.86 -15.22 -11.86
N SER A 22 -16.24 -14.11 -11.46
CA SER A 22 -14.78 -13.98 -11.36
C SER A 22 -14.18 -14.85 -10.25
N ALA A 23 -14.85 -14.99 -9.09
CA ALA A 23 -14.56 -15.91 -7.97
C ALA A 23 -14.28 -17.32 -8.45
N GLN A 24 -15.26 -17.85 -9.16
CA GLN A 24 -15.20 -19.21 -9.64
C GLN A 24 -14.11 -19.40 -10.70
N VAL A 25 -14.01 -18.49 -11.68
CA VAL A 25 -12.99 -18.57 -12.74
C VAL A 25 -11.56 -18.48 -12.18
N MET A 26 -11.33 -17.68 -11.14
CA MET A 26 -10.03 -17.62 -10.48
C MET A 26 -9.71 -18.89 -9.69
N ARG A 27 -10.68 -19.42 -8.92
CA ARG A 27 -10.51 -20.70 -8.21
C ARG A 27 -10.19 -21.83 -9.18
N GLU A 28 -10.89 -21.90 -10.31
CA GLU A 28 -10.64 -22.88 -11.37
C GLU A 28 -9.23 -22.72 -11.95
N LEU A 29 -8.78 -21.49 -12.22
CA LEU A 29 -7.42 -21.23 -12.69
C LEU A 29 -6.38 -21.71 -11.66
N ILE A 30 -6.51 -21.32 -10.39
CA ILE A 30 -5.56 -21.70 -9.34
C ILE A 30 -5.51 -23.21 -9.18
N THR A 31 -6.67 -23.87 -9.15
CA THR A 31 -6.77 -25.33 -8.98
C THR A 31 -6.19 -26.09 -10.18
N ARG A 32 -6.36 -25.57 -11.39
CA ARG A 32 -5.78 -26.14 -12.62
C ARG A 32 -4.25 -26.07 -12.62
N GLU A 33 -3.69 -24.94 -12.19
CA GLU A 33 -2.24 -24.69 -12.22
C GLU A 33 -1.53 -25.25 -10.97
N ILE A 34 -2.24 -25.47 -9.86
CA ILE A 34 -1.74 -26.09 -8.62
C ILE A 34 -2.67 -27.25 -8.23
N PRO A 35 -2.48 -28.45 -8.83
CA PRO A 35 -3.26 -29.62 -8.46
C PRO A 35 -3.06 -29.96 -6.98
N ASN A 36 -4.16 -30.25 -6.28
CA ASN A 36 -4.18 -30.54 -4.83
C ASN A 36 -3.72 -29.36 -3.95
N ILE A 37 -3.99 -28.12 -4.38
CA ILE A 37 -3.83 -26.97 -3.49
C ILE A 37 -4.67 -27.17 -2.21
N ASP A 38 -4.07 -26.83 -1.07
CA ASP A 38 -4.74 -26.84 0.22
C ASP A 38 -5.89 -25.82 0.24
N ALA A 39 -7.01 -26.18 0.89
CA ALA A 39 -8.22 -25.35 0.89
C ALA A 39 -7.99 -24.01 1.61
N ASP A 40 -7.25 -24.01 2.72
CA ASP A 40 -6.96 -22.79 3.47
C ASP A 40 -6.02 -21.90 2.66
N MET A 41 -5.01 -22.47 1.99
CA MET A 41 -4.15 -21.72 1.07
C MET A 41 -4.91 -21.09 -0.10
N LEU A 42 -5.90 -21.80 -0.65
CA LEU A 42 -6.74 -21.28 -1.74
C LEU A 42 -7.60 -20.12 -1.24
N GLU A 43 -8.26 -20.26 -0.10
CA GLU A 43 -9.10 -19.19 0.45
C GLU A 43 -8.28 -17.98 0.90
N ASP A 44 -7.11 -18.16 1.50
CA ASP A 44 -6.17 -17.07 1.81
C ASP A 44 -5.75 -16.30 0.54
N ALA A 45 -5.44 -17.02 -0.54
CA ALA A 45 -5.11 -16.40 -1.82
C ALA A 45 -6.31 -15.61 -2.38
N MET A 46 -7.52 -16.19 -2.36
CA MET A 46 -8.74 -15.54 -2.81
C MET A 46 -9.06 -14.28 -2.01
N MET A 47 -8.85 -14.33 -0.69
CA MET A 47 -9.00 -13.20 0.22
C MET A 47 -8.04 -12.05 -0.14
N HIS A 48 -6.76 -12.35 -0.39
CA HIS A 48 -5.79 -11.34 -0.82
C HIS A 48 -6.08 -10.75 -2.21
N ILE A 49 -6.57 -11.58 -3.14
CA ILE A 49 -6.99 -11.16 -4.48
C ILE A 49 -8.22 -10.22 -4.38
N GLY A 50 -9.22 -10.59 -3.57
CA GLY A 50 -10.39 -9.78 -3.27
C GLY A 50 -10.00 -8.42 -2.71
N PHE A 51 -9.17 -8.40 -1.66
CA PHE A 51 -8.67 -7.16 -1.07
C PHE A 51 -7.95 -6.26 -2.09
N ALA A 52 -7.11 -6.84 -2.96
CA ALA A 52 -6.41 -6.06 -3.98
C ALA A 52 -7.39 -5.39 -4.98
N ARG A 53 -8.45 -6.08 -5.39
CA ARG A 53 -9.53 -5.52 -6.24
C ARG A 53 -10.28 -4.42 -5.52
N ASP A 54 -10.72 -4.65 -4.29
CA ASP A 54 -11.52 -3.69 -3.54
C ASP A 54 -10.76 -2.39 -3.29
N GLN A 55 -9.45 -2.47 -3.03
CA GLN A 55 -8.59 -1.30 -2.95
C GLN A 55 -8.52 -0.54 -4.27
N TYR A 56 -8.37 -1.24 -5.40
CA TYR A 56 -8.40 -0.62 -6.72
C TYR A 56 -9.72 0.10 -6.96
N ASP A 57 -10.86 -0.58 -6.77
CA ASP A 57 -12.19 -0.03 -7.05
C ASP A 57 -12.51 1.15 -6.12
N ARG A 58 -12.14 1.06 -4.84
CA ARG A 58 -12.24 2.18 -3.89
C ARG A 58 -11.47 3.40 -4.38
N TYR A 59 -10.22 3.23 -4.83
CA TYR A 59 -9.41 4.34 -5.32
C TYR A 59 -9.91 4.88 -6.66
N ALA A 60 -10.37 4.01 -7.56
CA ALA A 60 -10.92 4.41 -8.84
C ALA A 60 -12.20 5.24 -8.66
N LYS A 61 -13.12 4.82 -7.77
CA LYS A 61 -14.31 5.60 -7.37
C LYS A 61 -13.92 6.95 -6.76
N SER A 62 -12.97 6.96 -5.83
CA SER A 62 -12.46 8.20 -5.21
C SER A 62 -11.81 9.15 -6.24
N ARG A 63 -11.16 8.61 -7.28
CA ARG A 63 -10.60 9.41 -8.36
C ARG A 63 -11.68 10.08 -9.21
N LYS A 64 -12.80 9.40 -9.47
CA LYS A 64 -13.96 10.00 -10.15
C LYS A 64 -14.55 11.15 -9.34
N THR A 65 -14.70 10.99 -8.03
CA THR A 65 -15.24 12.04 -7.16
C THR A 65 -14.31 13.25 -6.99
N THR A 66 -12.99 13.06 -7.15
CA THR A 66 -11.97 14.11 -6.98
C THR A 66 -11.49 14.75 -8.29
N ASN A 67 -12.25 14.61 -9.38
CA ASN A 67 -11.92 15.12 -10.72
C ASN A 67 -10.53 14.68 -11.22
N GLY A 68 -10.18 13.41 -11.02
CA GLY A 68 -9.07 12.77 -11.73
C GLY A 68 -7.67 12.99 -11.15
N ARG A 69 -7.53 13.55 -9.95
CA ARG A 69 -6.23 14.03 -9.42
C ARG A 69 -5.31 12.98 -8.80
N PHE A 70 -5.67 11.70 -8.74
CA PHE A 70 -4.81 10.66 -8.17
C PHE A 70 -3.67 10.27 -9.11
N THR A 71 -2.53 10.93 -8.95
CA THR A 71 -1.27 10.61 -9.63
C THR A 71 -0.13 10.47 -8.64
N TYR A 72 0.99 9.87 -9.04
CA TYR A 72 2.20 9.91 -8.22
C TYR A 72 2.71 11.33 -7.93
N LYS A 73 2.46 12.30 -8.82
CA LYS A 73 2.71 13.74 -8.56
C LYS A 73 1.87 14.25 -7.40
N SER A 74 0.59 13.88 -7.35
CA SER A 74 -0.29 14.23 -6.22
C SER A 74 0.18 13.60 -4.91
N LYS A 75 0.63 12.34 -4.94
CA LYS A 75 1.21 11.67 -3.76
C LYS A 75 2.42 12.43 -3.23
N LYS A 76 3.35 12.81 -4.12
CA LYS A 76 4.51 13.64 -3.76
C LYS A 76 4.06 14.93 -3.10
N SER A 77 3.17 15.68 -3.74
CA SER A 77 2.67 16.95 -3.21
C SER A 77 2.00 16.79 -1.83
N SER A 78 1.14 15.78 -1.65
CA SER A 78 0.47 15.49 -0.37
C SER A 78 1.47 15.14 0.73
N CYS A 79 2.46 14.27 0.47
CA CYS A 79 3.46 13.90 1.48
C CYS A 79 4.30 15.11 1.90
N HIS A 80 4.74 15.96 0.96
CA HIS A 80 5.46 17.19 1.31
C HIS A 80 4.60 18.14 2.14
N ARG A 81 3.31 18.31 1.78
CA ARG A 81 2.39 19.13 2.55
C ARG A 81 2.21 18.61 3.97
N ILE A 82 2.02 17.30 4.14
CA ILE A 82 1.91 16.65 5.46
C ILE A 82 3.18 16.90 6.29
N LYS A 83 4.36 16.68 5.70
CA LYS A 83 5.64 16.95 6.38
C LYS A 83 5.81 18.40 6.83
N ASN A 84 5.39 19.35 6.00
CA ASN A 84 5.43 20.77 6.37
C ASN A 84 4.48 21.08 7.54
N LEU A 85 3.28 20.51 7.54
CA LEU A 85 2.32 20.67 8.65
C LEU A 85 2.85 20.03 9.94
N ILE A 86 3.48 18.86 9.84
CA ILE A 86 4.16 18.22 10.98
C ILE A 86 5.22 19.14 11.57
N LYS A 87 6.06 19.73 10.72
CA LYS A 87 7.10 20.66 11.17
C LYS A 87 6.49 21.85 11.92
N GLN A 88 5.47 22.47 11.34
CA GLN A 88 4.75 23.59 11.97
C GLN A 88 4.15 23.20 13.31
N LEU A 89 3.47 22.05 13.38
CA LEU A 89 2.84 21.60 14.62
C LEU A 89 3.87 21.30 15.72
N LYS A 90 5.03 20.74 15.36
CA LYS A 90 6.14 20.54 16.30
C LYS A 90 6.67 21.86 16.83
N GLU A 91 6.82 22.86 15.97
CA GLU A 91 7.27 24.21 16.37
C GLU A 91 6.26 24.84 17.34
N GLU A 92 4.96 24.81 17.03
CA GLU A 92 3.90 25.33 17.92
C GLU A 92 3.90 24.67 19.30
N VAL A 93 4.06 23.34 19.37
CA VAL A 93 4.14 22.61 20.65
C VAL A 93 5.40 23.00 21.44
N GLN A 94 6.53 23.22 20.76
CA GLN A 94 7.80 23.59 21.42
C GLN A 94 7.81 25.05 21.91
N THR A 95 7.06 25.92 21.25
CA THR A 95 6.98 27.35 21.62
C THR A 95 5.74 27.70 22.44
N ALA A 96 4.87 26.72 22.71
CA ALA A 96 3.70 26.89 23.57
C ALA A 96 4.11 27.38 24.96
N ASP A 97 3.31 28.27 25.53
CA ASP A 97 3.56 28.77 26.87
C ASP A 97 3.29 27.68 27.93
N LEU A 98 3.95 27.79 29.08
CA LEU A 98 3.88 26.78 30.14
C LEU A 98 2.45 26.57 30.66
N MET A 99 1.62 27.63 30.69
CA MET A 99 0.25 27.53 31.20
C MET A 99 -0.61 26.66 30.28
N LEU A 100 -0.52 26.86 28.96
CA LEU A 100 -1.18 25.99 27.98
C LEU A 100 -0.71 24.53 28.11
N LEU A 101 0.58 24.32 28.31
CA LEU A 101 1.16 22.98 28.46
C LEU A 101 0.66 22.29 29.74
N ASP A 102 0.53 23.01 30.85
CA ASP A 102 -0.03 22.50 32.10
C ASP A 102 -1.52 22.17 31.97
N GLU A 103 -2.30 23.00 31.28
CA GLU A 103 -3.72 22.73 30.99
C GLU A 103 -3.89 21.46 30.15
N LEU A 104 -3.10 21.32 29.09
CA LEU A 104 -3.09 20.13 28.24
C LEU A 104 -2.67 18.89 29.02
N HIS A 105 -1.65 19.00 29.87
CA HIS A 105 -1.20 17.94 30.74
C HIS A 105 -2.33 17.48 31.68
N SER A 106 -2.99 18.41 32.36
CA SER A 106 -4.12 18.12 33.25
C SER A 106 -5.31 17.49 32.53
N TYR A 107 -5.57 17.88 31.28
CA TYR A 107 -6.69 17.34 30.50
C TYR A 107 -6.41 15.94 29.94
N LEU A 108 -5.20 15.72 29.41
CA LEU A 108 -4.81 14.47 28.76
C LEU A 108 -4.36 13.40 29.76
N GLY A 109 -3.91 13.79 30.96
CA GLY A 109 -3.43 12.88 32.00
C GLY A 109 -2.10 12.19 31.65
N SER A 110 -1.27 12.82 30.82
CA SER A 110 0.04 12.31 30.41
C SER A 110 1.13 13.33 30.69
N ASP A 111 2.07 12.99 31.60
CA ASP A 111 3.22 13.81 32.00
C ASP A 111 4.18 14.10 30.83
N ASP A 112 4.17 13.25 29.80
CA ASP A 112 5.06 13.34 28.62
C ASP A 112 4.28 13.51 27.31
N PHE A 113 3.09 14.13 27.35
CA PHE A 113 2.23 14.26 26.17
C PHE A 113 2.96 14.94 24.98
N GLN A 114 3.87 15.88 25.26
CA GLN A 114 4.66 16.56 24.22
C GLN A 114 5.64 15.60 23.54
N GLY A 115 6.30 14.74 24.32
CA GLY A 115 7.16 13.68 23.82
C GLY A 115 6.39 12.68 22.97
N GLU A 116 5.23 12.23 23.47
CA GLU A 116 4.34 11.30 22.77
C GLU A 116 3.83 11.88 21.45
N LEU A 117 3.33 13.11 21.46
CA LEU A 117 2.86 13.81 20.27
C LEU A 117 4.00 14.01 19.25
N THR A 118 5.17 14.43 19.71
CA THR A 118 6.34 14.59 18.86
C THR A 118 6.77 13.27 18.22
N ALA A 119 6.76 12.17 18.97
CA ALA A 119 7.09 10.85 18.45
C ALA A 119 6.10 10.37 17.38
N GLU A 120 4.80 10.58 17.56
CA GLU A 120 3.79 10.24 16.55
C GLU A 120 3.94 11.10 15.28
N LEU A 121 4.24 12.38 15.44
CA LEU A 121 4.52 13.28 14.32
C LEU A 121 5.77 12.84 13.54
N ASP A 122 6.84 12.40 14.24
CA ASP A 122 8.05 11.88 13.60
C ASP A 122 7.80 10.54 12.88
N ARG A 123 6.94 9.68 13.43
CA ARG A 123 6.48 8.45 12.75
C ARG A 123 5.75 8.77 11.46
N LEU A 124 4.82 9.73 11.49
CA LEU A 124 4.08 10.14 10.29
C LEU A 124 5.00 10.79 9.24
N SER A 125 5.97 11.61 9.67
CA SER A 125 6.97 12.21 8.79
C SER A 125 7.83 11.15 8.10
N THR A 126 8.30 10.15 8.86
CA THR A 126 9.07 9.01 8.36
C THR A 126 8.25 8.17 7.38
N ALA A 127 6.98 7.90 7.68
CA ALA A 127 6.08 7.21 6.77
C ALA A 127 5.92 7.99 5.44
N CYS A 128 5.82 9.32 5.51
CA CYS A 128 5.78 10.17 4.32
C CYS A 128 7.06 10.06 3.49
N ASP A 129 8.24 10.03 4.11
CA ASP A 129 9.52 9.85 3.41
C ASP A 129 9.66 8.49 2.74
N VAL A 130 9.24 7.43 3.43
CA VAL A 130 9.15 6.10 2.86
C VAL A 130 8.23 6.10 1.64
N LEU A 131 7.05 6.69 1.76
CA LEU A 131 6.05 6.77 0.69
C LEU A 131 6.52 7.59 -0.52
N LEU A 132 7.39 8.58 -0.32
CA LEU A 132 8.00 9.40 -1.38
C LEU A 132 9.03 8.61 -2.20
N LYS A 133 9.80 7.72 -1.57
CA LYS A 133 10.76 6.84 -2.24
C LYS A 133 10.08 5.83 -3.17
N THR A 134 8.81 5.50 -2.92
CA THR A 134 8.06 4.54 -3.76
C THR A 134 7.45 5.14 -5.03
N VAL A 135 7.83 6.36 -5.42
CA VAL A 135 7.17 7.05 -6.52
C VAL A 135 7.88 6.74 -7.85
N PRO A 136 7.34 5.86 -8.71
CA PRO A 136 7.90 5.63 -10.03
C PRO A 136 7.74 6.85 -10.93
N THR A 137 8.81 7.22 -11.61
CA THR A 137 8.80 8.09 -12.78
C THR A 137 9.25 7.28 -13.99
N PHE A 138 8.46 7.24 -15.08
CA PHE A 138 8.93 6.66 -16.33
C PHE A 138 10.09 7.51 -16.86
N ALA A 139 11.33 7.01 -16.72
CA ALA A 139 12.56 7.74 -17.05
C ALA A 139 12.59 8.24 -18.50
N GLU A 140 12.00 7.49 -19.43
CA GLU A 140 12.03 7.82 -20.86
C GLU A 140 11.01 8.87 -21.31
N THR A 141 9.90 9.05 -20.57
CA THR A 141 8.79 9.91 -21.05
C THR A 141 8.36 10.97 -20.05
N GLY A 142 8.84 10.91 -18.80
CA GLY A 142 8.40 11.78 -17.70
C GLY A 142 6.92 11.63 -17.33
N ARG A 143 6.17 10.75 -18.00
CA ARG A 143 4.75 10.55 -17.73
C ARG A 143 4.57 9.81 -16.41
N PRO A 144 3.69 10.26 -15.52
CA PRO A 144 3.38 9.52 -14.31
C PRO A 144 2.62 8.25 -14.67
N VAL A 145 3.05 7.11 -14.10
CA VAL A 145 2.24 5.88 -14.09
C VAL A 145 0.95 6.20 -13.33
N ASP A 146 -0.17 5.62 -13.76
CA ASP A 146 -1.37 5.60 -12.93
C ASP A 146 -1.08 4.82 -11.64
N ARG A 147 -1.08 5.53 -10.52
CA ARG A 147 -0.73 4.96 -9.22
C ARG A 147 -1.66 3.81 -8.82
N ILE A 148 -2.94 3.95 -9.12
CA ILE A 148 -3.96 2.97 -8.73
C ILE A 148 -3.69 1.66 -9.48
N LEU A 149 -3.43 1.78 -10.79
CA LEU A 149 -3.07 0.63 -11.62
C LEU A 149 -1.74 -0.01 -11.21
N TYR A 150 -0.71 0.80 -10.94
CA TYR A 150 0.60 0.30 -10.52
C TYR A 150 0.51 -0.50 -9.20
N ASP A 151 -0.11 0.09 -8.18
CA ASP A 151 -0.22 -0.52 -6.85
C ASP A 151 -1.03 -1.84 -6.93
N TRP A 152 -2.11 -1.89 -7.73
CA TRP A 152 -2.87 -3.12 -7.97
C TRP A 152 -2.06 -4.20 -8.68
N VAL A 153 -1.39 -3.87 -9.80
CA VAL A 153 -0.55 -4.84 -10.53
C VAL A 153 0.53 -5.41 -9.61
N LEU A 154 1.20 -4.57 -8.82
CA LEU A 154 2.22 -5.06 -7.88
C LEU A 154 1.68 -6.02 -6.83
N ASN A 155 0.49 -5.75 -6.29
CA ASN A 155 -0.16 -6.65 -5.34
C ASN A 155 -0.51 -7.98 -6.01
N MET A 156 -1.10 -7.95 -7.20
CA MET A 156 -1.41 -9.17 -7.96
C MET A 156 -0.16 -9.97 -8.31
N VAL A 157 0.96 -9.30 -8.62
CA VAL A 157 2.25 -9.95 -8.84
C VAL A 157 2.76 -10.65 -7.58
N ARG A 158 2.62 -10.03 -6.40
CA ARG A 158 3.06 -10.64 -5.15
C ARG A 158 2.29 -11.91 -4.89
N ILE A 159 0.96 -11.82 -4.94
CA ILE A 159 0.08 -12.98 -4.78
C ILE A 159 0.44 -14.07 -5.79
N TYR A 160 0.59 -13.72 -7.08
CA TYR A 160 0.96 -14.67 -8.13
C TYR A 160 2.31 -15.36 -7.87
N VAL A 161 3.32 -14.62 -7.42
CA VAL A 161 4.65 -15.18 -7.13
C VAL A 161 4.62 -16.09 -5.91
N ASP A 162 3.90 -15.68 -4.86
CA ASP A 162 3.80 -16.44 -3.62
C ASP A 162 3.02 -17.75 -3.85
N LEU A 163 1.98 -17.70 -4.70
CA LEU A 163 1.12 -18.84 -5.04
C LEU A 163 1.78 -19.80 -6.03
N PHE A 164 2.20 -19.31 -7.21
CA PHE A 164 2.66 -20.17 -8.31
C PHE A 164 4.18 -20.39 -8.36
N LYS A 165 4.95 -19.67 -7.54
CA LYS A 165 6.43 -19.73 -7.47
C LYS A 165 7.11 -19.82 -8.87
N PRO A 166 6.74 -18.96 -9.82
CA PRO A 166 7.19 -19.07 -11.20
C PRO A 166 8.70 -18.77 -11.32
N LYS A 167 9.42 -19.50 -12.18
CA LYS A 167 10.82 -19.19 -12.51
C LYS A 167 10.98 -17.78 -13.10
N LYS A 168 9.99 -17.32 -13.88
CA LYS A 168 9.89 -15.96 -14.44
C LYS A 168 8.42 -15.59 -14.63
N ILE A 169 8.08 -14.32 -14.43
CA ILE A 169 6.72 -13.81 -14.68
C ILE A 169 6.53 -13.62 -16.19
N ASP A 170 5.66 -14.43 -16.82
CA ASP A 170 5.30 -14.31 -18.23
C ASP A 170 4.16 -13.30 -18.42
N HIS A 171 4.52 -12.08 -18.80
CA HIS A 171 3.60 -10.96 -19.02
C HIS A 171 3.13 -10.84 -20.48
N ARG A 172 3.43 -11.82 -21.35
CA ARG A 172 2.91 -11.85 -22.73
C ARG A 172 1.38 -11.95 -22.70
N LYS A 173 0.70 -11.50 -23.75
CA LYS A 173 -0.78 -11.43 -23.83
C LYS A 173 -1.51 -12.74 -23.45
N ASN A 174 -0.87 -13.88 -23.74
CA ASN A 174 -1.35 -15.24 -23.47
C ASN A 174 -0.55 -15.95 -22.36
N GLY A 175 0.27 -15.22 -21.60
CA GLY A 175 1.01 -15.78 -20.47
C GLY A 175 0.10 -15.98 -19.26
N THR A 176 0.42 -16.97 -18.43
CA THR A 176 -0.36 -17.35 -17.24
C THR A 176 -0.57 -16.19 -16.27
N PHE A 177 0.40 -15.28 -16.13
CA PHE A 177 0.22 -14.09 -15.30
C PHE A 177 -0.81 -13.11 -15.88
N MET A 178 -0.86 -12.96 -17.20
CA MET A 178 -1.90 -12.13 -17.85
C MET A 178 -3.28 -12.77 -17.79
N GLU A 179 -3.37 -14.11 -17.81
CA GLU A 179 -4.61 -14.84 -17.56
C GLU A 179 -5.09 -14.61 -16.12
N PHE A 180 -4.21 -14.78 -15.14
CA PHE A 180 -4.46 -14.50 -13.73
C PHE A 180 -5.02 -13.09 -13.50
N LEU A 181 -4.40 -12.05 -14.09
CA LEU A 181 -4.92 -10.68 -13.98
C LEU A 181 -6.30 -10.48 -14.60
N LYS A 182 -6.65 -11.24 -15.65
CA LYS A 182 -7.95 -11.14 -16.32
C LYS A 182 -9.05 -11.84 -15.53
N CYS A 183 -8.74 -12.97 -14.89
CA CYS A 183 -9.68 -13.71 -14.05
C CYS A 183 -10.23 -12.85 -12.90
N TRP A 184 -9.44 -11.89 -12.40
CA TRP A 184 -9.86 -10.96 -11.35
C TRP A 184 -9.66 -9.50 -11.70
N LYS A 185 -10.20 -9.09 -12.86
CA LYS A 185 -10.19 -7.70 -13.28
C LYS A 185 -11.09 -6.85 -12.35
N PRO A 186 -10.63 -5.70 -11.84
CA PRO A 186 -11.49 -4.76 -11.11
C PRO A 186 -12.59 -4.16 -11.97
N ASP A 187 -13.73 -3.83 -11.36
CA ASP A 187 -14.93 -3.38 -12.09
C ASP A 187 -14.73 -2.00 -12.70
N GLU A 188 -14.04 -1.12 -11.97
CA GLU A 188 -13.79 0.25 -12.37
C GLU A 188 -12.66 0.38 -13.40
N LEU A 189 -12.02 -0.73 -13.79
CA LEU A 189 -11.02 -0.75 -14.85
C LEU A 189 -11.76 -0.69 -16.22
N PRO A 190 -11.61 0.39 -17.01
CA PRO A 190 -12.53 0.74 -18.11
C PRO A 190 -12.76 -0.38 -19.13
N ILE A 191 -13.98 -0.40 -19.68
CA ILE A 191 -14.48 -1.40 -20.65
C ILE A 191 -14.24 -0.95 -22.11
N TYR A 192 -13.99 0.35 -22.38
CA TYR A 192 -13.61 0.85 -23.72
C TYR A 192 -12.41 1.79 -23.63
N GLY A 193 -11.36 1.48 -24.41
CA GLY A 193 -9.98 1.97 -24.23
C GLY A 193 -9.08 0.83 -23.74
N ASP A 194 -8.70 -0.04 -24.67
CA ASP A 194 -8.82 -1.49 -24.52
C ASP A 194 -7.58 -2.20 -23.91
N LYS A 195 -7.84 -2.96 -22.83
CA LYS A 195 -7.00 -3.97 -22.18
C LYS A 195 -5.84 -3.47 -21.31
N LEU A 196 -5.66 -4.20 -20.20
CA LEU A 196 -4.39 -4.34 -19.50
C LEU A 196 -3.31 -4.70 -20.54
N SER A 197 -2.64 -3.69 -21.11
CA SER A 197 -1.74 -3.96 -22.23
C SER A 197 -0.54 -4.71 -21.69
N SER A 198 -0.15 -5.80 -22.36
CA SER A 198 1.06 -6.57 -22.02
C SER A 198 2.27 -5.64 -21.90
N ARG A 199 2.34 -4.58 -22.72
CA ARG A 199 3.37 -3.53 -22.66
C ARG A 199 3.31 -2.68 -21.39
N THR A 200 2.12 -2.33 -20.90
CA THR A 200 1.95 -1.60 -19.64
C THR A 200 2.37 -2.47 -18.46
N ILE A 201 1.96 -3.74 -18.45
CA ILE A 201 2.34 -4.70 -17.41
C ILE A 201 3.85 -4.97 -17.43
N GLN A 202 4.42 -5.19 -18.61
CA GLN A 202 5.86 -5.30 -18.81
C GLN A 202 6.59 -4.11 -18.18
N ARG A 203 6.18 -2.87 -18.52
CA ARG A 203 6.79 -1.65 -17.98
C ARG A 203 6.70 -1.56 -16.46
N ILE A 204 5.56 -1.94 -15.86
CA ILE A 204 5.39 -1.96 -14.39
C ILE A 204 6.31 -3.01 -13.75
N LEU A 205 6.43 -4.19 -14.36
CA LEU A 205 7.27 -5.29 -13.89
C LEU A 205 8.77 -5.00 -14.02
N GLU A 206 9.20 -4.44 -15.16
CA GLU A 206 10.56 -3.99 -15.40
C GLU A 206 10.95 -2.89 -14.41
N PHE A 207 10.04 -1.93 -14.18
CA PHE A 207 10.22 -0.94 -13.13
C PHE A 207 10.43 -1.62 -11.77
N ARG A 208 9.56 -2.56 -11.36
CA ARG A 208 9.75 -3.31 -10.12
C ARG A 208 11.10 -4.01 -10.05
N MET A 209 11.58 -4.60 -11.15
CA MET A 209 12.86 -5.31 -11.19
C MET A 209 14.06 -4.36 -11.09
N TYR A 210 13.96 -3.15 -11.63
CA TYR A 210 15.00 -2.13 -11.50
C TYR A 210 15.07 -1.56 -10.06
N TYR A 211 13.94 -1.48 -9.37
CA TYR A 211 13.83 -1.00 -7.99
C TYR A 211 13.68 -2.14 -6.96
N LYS A 212 14.01 -3.38 -7.33
CA LYS A 212 13.83 -4.58 -6.48
C LYS A 212 14.64 -4.50 -5.18
N GLU A 213 15.67 -3.67 -5.13
CA GLU A 213 16.49 -3.42 -3.94
C GLU A 213 15.78 -2.54 -2.90
N ASP A 214 14.77 -1.75 -3.28
CA ASP A 214 14.34 -0.60 -2.45
C ASP A 214 12.93 -0.73 -1.85
N LEU A 215 12.12 -1.72 -2.21
CA LEU A 215 10.76 -1.88 -1.65
C LEU A 215 10.64 -2.98 -0.59
N ARG A 216 11.44 -4.05 -0.67
CA ARG A 216 11.40 -5.17 0.30
C ARG A 216 12.05 -4.81 1.65
N ASN A 217 13.04 -3.91 1.65
CA ASN A 217 13.67 -3.40 2.86
C ASN A 217 12.91 -2.22 3.49
N THR A 218 12.07 -1.54 2.70
CA THR A 218 11.42 -0.28 3.11
C THR A 218 10.03 -0.50 3.71
N PHE A 219 9.37 -1.63 3.39
CA PHE A 219 8.07 -2.00 3.97
C PHE A 219 8.18 -3.26 4.81
N LYS A 220 8.78 -3.10 5.98
CA LYS A 220 8.37 -3.89 7.14
C LYS A 220 7.05 -3.30 7.64
N PRO A 221 5.98 -4.09 7.81
CA PRO A 221 4.74 -3.57 8.37
C PRO A 221 4.99 -2.90 9.72
N ALA A 222 4.26 -1.84 10.08
CA ALA A 222 4.48 -1.11 11.33
C ALA A 222 4.47 -2.02 12.59
N HIS A 223 3.70 -3.12 12.54
CA HIS A 223 3.63 -4.14 13.59
C HIS A 223 4.90 -5.01 13.74
N THR A 224 5.85 -4.93 12.81
CA THR A 224 7.14 -5.66 12.89
C THR A 224 8.26 -4.84 13.52
N TYR A 225 8.01 -3.57 13.86
CA TYR A 225 8.93 -2.76 14.66
C TYR A 225 8.52 -2.83 16.13
N SER A 226 9.26 -3.56 16.94
CA SER A 226 9.10 -3.48 18.39
C SER A 226 9.46 -2.06 18.85
N PRO A 227 8.68 -1.42 19.75
CA PRO A 227 9.03 -0.14 20.35
C PRO A 227 10.46 -0.10 20.94
N LYS A 228 10.98 -1.27 21.35
CA LYS A 228 12.33 -1.40 21.91
C LYS A 228 13.47 -1.25 20.89
N GLN A 229 13.23 -1.46 19.60
CA GLN A 229 14.31 -1.41 18.58
C GLN A 229 14.71 0.01 18.16
N TRP A 230 13.95 1.02 18.59
CA TRP A 230 14.22 2.44 18.27
C TRP A 230 14.88 3.20 19.42
N ALA A 231 14.85 2.67 20.64
CA ALA A 231 15.49 3.29 21.81
C ALA A 231 17.04 3.19 21.77
N ASP A 232 17.60 2.22 21.05
CA ASP A 232 19.03 1.93 21.04
C ASP A 232 19.83 2.63 19.94
N LYS A 233 19.20 3.46 19.11
CA LYS A 233 19.91 4.31 18.14
C LYS A 233 19.94 5.75 18.62
N LYS A 234 20.70 6.00 19.69
CA LYS A 234 21.24 7.35 19.91
C LYS A 234 22.09 7.72 18.69
N PRO A 235 21.98 8.94 18.14
CA PRO A 235 22.96 9.42 17.18
C PRO A 235 24.34 9.34 17.85
N ALA A 236 25.30 8.74 17.16
CA ALA A 236 26.69 8.79 17.57
C ALA A 236 27.06 10.27 17.77
N SER A 237 27.40 10.63 19.00
CA SER A 237 27.98 11.91 19.32
C SER A 237 29.20 12.11 18.44
N SER A 238 29.12 13.05 17.50
CA SER A 238 30.28 13.56 16.82
C SER A 238 31.07 14.41 17.83
N GLU A 239 31.97 13.77 18.56
CA GLU A 239 33.13 14.46 19.10
C GLU A 239 34.02 14.85 17.92
N LYS A 240 34.12 16.15 17.68
CA LYS A 240 35.37 16.89 17.45
C LYS A 240 35.09 18.39 17.46
#